data_AF-A0A9N9KET7-F1
#
_entry.id   AF-A0A9N9KET7-F1
#
_cell.length_a   1.000
_cell.length_b   1.000
_cell.length_c   1.000
_cell.angle_alpha   90.00
_cell.angle_beta   90.00
_cell.angle_gamma   90.00
#
_symmetry.space_group_name_H-M   'P 1'
#
loop_
_entity.id
_entity.type
_entity.pdbx_description
1 polymer ?
#
loop_
_entity_poly.entity_id
_entity_poly.type
_entity_poly.pdbx_seq_one_letter_code
_entity_poly.pdbx_strand_id
1 'polypeptide(L)'
;SSYYSLVTVAIPHIPLFLGDVINQIQFTKIRGCIVAEEALPIILSAASSCPSLKYLIIAGKGEVSEEYHERINSLGLIVSTFEEIEEIGKQSKIEHVIA
;
A
#
# COMPACT_ATOMS: atom_id res chain seq x y z
N SER A 1 12.21 -19.71 -4.72
CA SER A 1 12.99 -18.53 -4.32
C SER A 1 12.02 -17.38 -4.12
N SER A 2 12.07 -16.72 -2.97
CA SER A 2 11.17 -15.61 -2.67
C SER A 2 11.89 -14.30 -2.99
N TYR A 3 11.50 -13.64 -4.07
CA TYR A 3 11.96 -12.30 -4.39
C TYR A 3 11.03 -11.31 -3.70
N TYR A 4 11.48 -10.73 -2.59
CA TYR A 4 10.79 -9.62 -1.96
C TYR A 4 11.34 -8.33 -2.55
N SER A 5 10.49 -7.56 -3.20
CA SER A 5 10.78 -6.17 -3.57
C SER A 5 9.85 -5.28 -2.75
N LEU A 6 10.37 -4.76 -1.65
CA LEU A 6 9.76 -3.65 -0.94
C LEU A 6 10.29 -2.37 -1.58
N VAL A 7 9.48 -1.73 -2.42
CA VAL A 7 9.78 -0.40 -2.95
C VAL A 7 8.97 0.60 -2.16
N THR A 8 9.61 1.25 -1.19
CA THR A 8 9.06 2.40 -0.48
C THR A 8 9.20 3.63 -1.35
N VAL A 9 8.10 4.08 -1.96
CA VAL A 9 8.04 5.40 -2.56
C VAL A 9 7.48 6.36 -1.52
N ALA A 10 8.38 6.99 -0.75
CA ALA A 10 8.01 8.25 -0.13
C ALA A 10 7.80 9.25 -1.27
N ILE A 11 6.62 9.87 -1.38
CA ILE A 11 6.43 11.03 -2.23
C ILE A 11 6.41 12.25 -1.30
N PRO A 12 7.57 12.75 -0.85
CA PRO A 12 7.60 13.94 -0.02
C PRO A 12 7.24 15.15 -0.90
N HIS A 13 6.21 15.89 -0.50
CA HIS A 13 5.94 17.27 -0.90
C HIS A 13 5.66 17.61 -2.38
N ILE A 14 5.66 16.65 -3.31
CA ILE A 14 5.21 16.88 -4.69
C ILE A 14 3.71 16.55 -4.76
N PRO A 15 2.84 17.45 -5.25
CA PRO A 15 1.43 17.13 -5.45
C PRO A 15 1.34 15.87 -6.31
N LEU A 16 0.64 14.87 -5.77
CA LEU A 16 0.42 13.62 -6.48
C LEU A 16 -0.48 13.92 -7.68
N PHE A 17 0.04 13.69 -8.89
CA PHE A 17 -0.78 13.70 -10.09
C PHE A 17 -1.16 12.26 -10.43
N LEU A 18 -2.44 12.05 -10.74
CA LEU A 18 -3.00 10.72 -10.96
C LEU A 18 -2.25 9.97 -12.09
N GLY A 19 -1.91 10.67 -13.17
CA GLY A 19 -1.17 10.09 -14.29
C GLY A 19 0.21 9.56 -13.88
N ASP A 20 0.95 10.30 -13.05
CA ASP A 20 2.27 9.89 -12.59
C ASP A 20 2.18 8.66 -11.68
N VAL A 21 1.20 8.62 -10.78
CA VAL A 21 0.95 7.46 -9.92
C VAL A 21 0.63 6.22 -10.75
N ILE A 22 -0.26 6.33 -11.74
CA ILE A 22 -0.60 5.22 -12.64
C ILE A 22 0.64 4.74 -13.40
N ASN A 23 1.40 5.67 -13.99
CA ASN A 23 2.60 5.36 -14.75
C ASN A 23 3.64 4.63 -13.89
N GLN A 24 3.87 5.10 -12.66
CA GLN A 24 4.82 4.48 -11.75
C GLN A 24 4.39 3.08 -11.37
N ILE A 25 3.13 2.86 -11.00
CA ILE A 25 2.62 1.53 -10.62
C ILE A 25 2.71 0.56 -11.81
N GLN A 26 2.30 0.99 -13.01
CA GLN A 26 2.34 0.14 -14.20
C GLN A 26 3.77 -0.18 -14.64
N PHE A 27 4.69 0.79 -14.59
CA PHE A 27 6.08 0.61 -14.97
C PHE A 27 6.81 -0.34 -14.02
N THR A 28 6.64 -0.13 -12.71
CA THR A 28 7.30 -0.92 -11.67
C THR A 28 6.63 -2.26 -11.41
N LYS A 29 5.36 -2.42 -11.81
CA LYS A 29 4.51 -3.57 -11.52
C LYS A 29 4.41 -3.90 -10.03
N ILE A 30 4.52 -2.89 -9.16
CA ILE A 30 4.37 -3.11 -7.72
C ILE A 30 3.01 -3.72 -7.41
N ARG A 31 3.01 -4.58 -6.39
CA ARG A 31 1.82 -5.24 -5.88
C ARG A 31 1.29 -4.62 -4.60
N GLY A 32 2.14 -3.98 -3.81
CA GLY A 32 1.79 -3.33 -2.55
C GLY A 32 2.19 -1.87 -2.55
N CYS A 33 1.37 -1.04 -1.92
CA CYS A 33 1.63 0.38 -1.74
C CYS A 33 1.38 0.78 -0.28
N ILE A 34 2.33 1.49 0.33
CA ILE A 34 2.16 2.09 1.65
C ILE A 34 1.78 3.56 1.42
N VAL A 35 0.67 3.99 2.00
CA VAL A 35 0.07 5.29 1.70
C VAL A 35 -0.37 5.98 2.98
N ALA A 36 -0.18 7.30 3.05
CA ALA A 36 -0.83 8.12 4.07
C ALA A 36 -2.33 8.26 3.75
N GLU A 37 -3.15 8.52 4.76
CA GLU A 37 -4.61 8.61 4.59
C GLU A 37 -5.01 9.71 3.60
N GLU A 38 -4.33 10.85 3.64
CA GLU A 38 -4.54 11.98 2.73
C GLU A 38 -4.28 11.65 1.26
N ALA A 39 -3.50 10.59 0.98
CA ALA A 39 -3.19 10.13 -0.36
C ALA A 39 -4.16 9.03 -0.86
N LEU A 40 -5.05 8.50 0.00
CA LEU A 40 -6.01 7.46 -0.40
C LEU A 40 -6.86 7.83 -1.61
N PRO A 41 -7.44 9.05 -1.73
CA PRO A 41 -8.28 9.41 -2.88
C PRO A 41 -7.60 9.17 -4.23
N ILE A 42 -6.35 9.57 -4.34
CA ILE A 42 -5.62 9.48 -5.61
C ILE A 42 -5.16 8.05 -5.89
N ILE A 43 -4.76 7.32 -4.85
CA ILE A 43 -4.33 5.92 -4.99
C ILE A 43 -5.51 5.03 -5.38
N LEU A 44 -6.68 5.21 -4.77
CA LEU A 44 -7.89 4.48 -5.14
C LEU A 44 -8.35 4.82 -6.56
N SER A 45 -8.16 6.07 -6.99
CA SER A 45 -8.41 6.47 -8.38
C SER A 45 -7.45 5.77 -9.34
N ALA A 46 -6.17 5.66 -8.99
CA ALA A 46 -5.15 4.99 -9.79
C ALA A 46 -5.35 3.47 -9.86
N ALA A 47 -5.79 2.84 -8.76
CA ALA A 47 -5.92 1.40 -8.62
C ALA A 47 -6.82 0.77 -9.70
N SER A 48 -7.87 1.49 -10.12
CA SER A 48 -8.76 1.07 -11.22
C SER A 48 -8.02 0.77 -12.54
N SER A 49 -6.91 1.47 -12.78
CA SER A 49 -6.08 1.35 -13.98
C SER A 49 -4.81 0.53 -13.76
N CYS A 50 -4.60 0.01 -12.54
CA CYS A 50 -3.37 -0.62 -12.12
C CYS A 50 -3.62 -2.07 -11.65
N PRO A 51 -3.80 -3.04 -12.57
CA PRO A 51 -4.18 -4.41 -12.22
C PRO A 51 -3.13 -5.16 -11.38
N SER A 52 -1.87 -4.71 -11.38
CA SER A 52 -0.79 -5.26 -10.57
C SER A 52 -0.94 -4.93 -9.09
N LEU A 53 -1.56 -3.79 -8.76
CA LEU A 53 -1.74 -3.35 -7.38
C LEU A 53 -2.81 -4.23 -6.70
N LYS A 54 -2.45 -4.81 -5.56
CA LYS A 54 -3.31 -5.74 -4.80
C LYS A 54 -3.37 -5.41 -3.31
N TYR A 55 -2.29 -4.86 -2.76
CA TYR A 55 -2.17 -4.59 -1.34
C TYR A 55 -2.03 -3.08 -1.09
N LEU A 56 -2.75 -2.59 -0.09
CA LEU A 56 -2.65 -1.23 0.40
C LEU A 56 -2.35 -1.27 1.89
N ILE A 57 -1.33 -0.55 2.33
CA ILE A 57 -0.97 -0.43 3.73
C ILE A 57 -1.13 1.04 4.12
N ILE A 58 -1.96 1.31 5.11
CA ILE A 58 -2.28 2.69 5.49
C ILE A 58 -1.35 3.10 6.63
N ALA A 59 -0.52 4.11 6.35
CA ALA A 59 0.44 4.71 7.26
C ALA A 59 -0.25 5.83 8.04
N GLY A 60 -1.02 5.45 9.05
CA GLY A 60 -1.76 6.38 9.91
C GLY A 60 -2.18 5.72 11.22
N LYS A 61 -2.51 6.54 12.22
CA LYS A 61 -3.15 6.08 13.46
C LYS A 61 -4.65 6.35 13.34
N GLY A 62 -5.45 5.30 13.24
CA GLY A 62 -6.91 5.42 13.18
C GLY A 62 -7.54 4.44 12.21
N GLU A 63 -8.86 4.37 12.29
CA GLU A 63 -9.68 3.61 11.35
C GLU A 63 -9.86 4.40 10.06
N VAL A 64 -9.87 3.68 8.94
CA VAL A 64 -10.14 4.26 7.62
C VAL A 64 -11.60 4.68 7.58
N SER A 65 -11.91 5.83 6.99
CA SER A 65 -13.31 6.24 6.83
C SER A 65 -14.14 5.19 6.07
N GLU A 66 -15.42 5.04 6.42
CA GLU A 66 -16.32 4.09 5.77
C GLU A 66 -16.41 4.30 4.25
N GLU A 67 -16.32 5.55 3.79
CA GLU A 67 -16.30 5.90 2.36
C GLU A 67 -15.17 5.20 1.60
N TYR A 68 -13.96 5.15 2.17
CA TYR A 68 -12.85 4.48 1.52
C TYR A 68 -12.96 2.96 1.62
N HIS A 69 -13.56 2.42 2.70
CA HIS A 69 -13.81 0.99 2.82
C HIS A 69 -14.66 0.45 1.66
N GLU A 70 -15.75 1.13 1.30
CA GLU A 70 -16.58 0.71 0.16
C GLU A 70 -15.80 0.73 -1.16
N ARG A 71 -15.03 1.80 -1.40
CA ARG A 71 -14.21 1.93 -2.62
C ARG A 71 -13.14 0.85 -2.68
N ILE A 72 -12.43 0.60 -1.58
CA ILE A 72 -11.43 -0.46 -1.44
C ILE A 72 -12.02 -1.83 -1.81
N ASN A 73 -13.19 -2.14 -1.25
CA ASN A 73 -13.87 -3.42 -1.48
C ASN A 73 -14.26 -3.59 -2.96
N SER A 74 -14.78 -2.52 -3.59
CA SER A 74 -15.13 -2.56 -5.02
C SER A 74 -13.92 -2.78 -5.95
N LEU A 75 -12.73 -2.35 -5.52
CA LEU A 75 -11.48 -2.48 -6.26
C LEU A 75 -10.76 -3.82 -6.00
N GLY A 76 -11.28 -4.64 -5.07
CA GLY A 76 -10.67 -5.92 -4.71
C GLY A 76 -9.27 -5.78 -4.10
N LEU A 77 -9.00 -4.65 -3.44
CA LEU A 77 -7.74 -4.41 -2.75
C LEU A 77 -7.76 -5.06 -1.38
N ILE A 78 -6.64 -5.68 -1.00
CA ILE A 78 -6.41 -6.17 0.36
C ILE A 78 -5.77 -5.01 1.14
N VAL A 79 -6.40 -4.62 2.24
CA VAL A 79 -5.99 -3.45 3.02
C VAL A 79 -5.60 -3.86 4.41
N SER A 80 -4.50 -3.29 4.89
CA SER A 80 -4.03 -3.41 6.27
C SER A 80 -3.57 -2.07 6.78
N THR A 81 -3.54 -1.90 8.09
CA THR A 81 -2.88 -0.75 8.72
C THR A 81 -1.41 -1.09 9.00
N PHE A 82 -0.59 -0.05 9.18
CA PHE A 82 0.80 -0.29 9.59
C PHE A 82 0.89 -1.00 10.96
N GLU A 83 -0.02 -0.69 11.88
CA GLU A 83 -0.10 -1.33 13.21
C GLU A 83 -0.37 -2.84 13.12
N GLU A 84 -1.30 -3.26 12.25
CA GLU A 84 -1.56 -4.68 12.00
C GLU A 84 -0.33 -5.41 11.47
N ILE A 85 0.42 -4.77 10.56
CA ILE A 85 1.67 -5.32 10.01
C ILE A 85 2.76 -5.41 11.09
N GLU A 86 2.87 -4.40 11.96
CA GLU A 86 3.81 -4.42 13.08
C GLU A 86 3.50 -5.55 14.08
N GLU A 87 2.23 -5.79 14.39
CA GLU A 87 1.82 -6.89 15.27
C GLU A 87 2.17 -8.26 14.69
N ILE A 88 2.00 -8.47 13.37
CA ILE A 88 2.47 -9.69 12.68
C ILE A 88 3.99 -9.84 12.85
N GLY A 89 4.74 -8.74 12.72
CA GLY A 89 6.18 -8.70 12.92
C GLY A 89 6.60 -9.08 14.34
N LYS A 90 5.87 -8.60 15.36
CA LYS A 90 6.14 -8.92 16.78
C LYS A 90 5.85 -10.39 17.12
N GLN A 91 4.85 -10.99 16.48
CA GLN A 91 4.50 -12.40 16.69
C GLN A 91 5.50 -13.36 16.06
N SER A 92 6.28 -12.89 15.08
CA SER A 92 7.38 -13.66 14.53
C SER A 92 8.50 -13.74 15.56
N LYS A 93 8.59 -14.88 16.26
CA LYS A 93 9.87 -15.36 16.80
C LYS A 93 10.77 -15.63 15.60
N ILE A 94 11.42 -14.60 15.10
CA ILE A 94 12.48 -14.76 14.11
C ILE A 94 13.57 -15.54 14.86
N GLU A 95 13.66 -16.85 14.61
CA GLU A 95 14.86 -17.60 14.92
C GLU A 95 15.99 -16.83 14.24
N HIS A 96 16.86 -16.22 15.03
CA HIS A 96 18.03 -15.54 14.50
C HIS A 96 18.73 -16.50 13.55
N VAL A 97 18.75 -16.18 12.26
CA VAL A 97 19.60 -16.86 11.30
C VAL A 97 21.01 -16.41 11.67
N ILE A 98 21.67 -17.19 12.53
CA ILE A 98 23.10 -17.07 12.78
C ILE A 98 23.77 -17.46 11.46
N ALA A 99 24.18 -16.46 10.69
CA ALA A 99 25.06 -16.63 9.53
C ALA A 99 26.52 -16.72 10.01
#